data_AF-G3IK33-F1
#
_entry.id   AF-G3IK33-F1
#
_cell.length_a   1.000
_cell.length_b   1.000
_cell.length_c   1.000
_cell.angle_alpha   90.00
_cell.angle_beta   90.00
_cell.angle_gamma   90.00
#
_symmetry.space_group_name_H-M   'P 1'
#
loop_
_entity.id
_entity.type
_entity.pdbx_description
1 polymer ?
#
loop_
_entity_poly.entity_id
_entity_poly.type
_entity_poly.pdbx_seq_one_letter_code
_entity_poly.pdbx_strand_id
1 'polypeptide(L)'
;MLPTHRGRRRKGRLLRTMPLCAQDAVAFAPAPSRSRQPEPGFPRTRYGSTIWKDIHSCRKAQVLSCDVTKFTLDLYRSRGYRARVRAVDHNQYSNWTTTETRFTVDEVILTVGSVTLEVINGYVFGTIHPPRPQIVPAGDEYEQIFQNFRKYKISIRKFQEEKV
;
A
#
# COMPACT_ATOMS: atom_id res chain seq x y z
N MET A 1 -31.82 37.76 -6.38
CA MET A 1 -31.69 36.67 -5.40
C MET A 1 -30.66 35.68 -5.93
N LEU A 2 -29.45 35.69 -5.37
CA LEU A 2 -28.33 34.81 -5.78
C LEU A 2 -28.14 33.75 -4.68
N PRO A 3 -28.01 32.45 -5.02
CA PRO A 3 -27.82 31.43 -4.00
C PRO A 3 -26.36 31.42 -3.53
N THR A 4 -26.21 31.50 -2.20
CA THR A 4 -24.96 31.35 -1.46
C THR A 4 -24.52 29.89 -1.46
N HIS A 5 -23.56 29.54 -2.32
CA HIS A 5 -22.90 28.23 -2.24
C HIS A 5 -21.92 28.19 -1.05
N ARG A 6 -22.39 27.63 0.08
CA ARG A 6 -21.50 27.14 1.15
C ARG A 6 -20.66 25.98 0.60
N GLY A 7 -19.42 26.28 0.23
CA GLY A 7 -18.41 25.30 -0.17
C GLY A 7 -18.10 24.33 0.97
N ARG A 8 -18.64 23.11 0.86
CA ARG A 8 -18.38 21.98 1.77
C ARG A 8 -16.90 21.60 1.63
N ARG A 9 -16.08 21.92 2.64
CA ARG A 9 -14.68 21.46 2.75
C ARG A 9 -14.64 19.93 2.70
N ARG A 10 -14.34 19.34 1.55
CA ARG A 10 -14.09 17.89 1.42
C ARG A 10 -12.66 17.63 1.90
N LYS A 11 -12.52 16.97 3.05
CA LYS A 11 -11.25 16.49 3.60
C LYS A 11 -10.60 15.54 2.59
N GLY A 12 -9.29 15.67 2.36
CA GLY A 12 -8.51 14.78 1.52
C GLY A 12 -8.67 13.33 2.01
N ARG A 13 -9.09 12.44 1.11
CA ARG A 13 -9.31 11.02 1.38
C ARG A 13 -8.04 10.25 1.05
N LEU A 14 -7.53 9.48 2.00
CA LEU A 14 -6.44 8.53 1.78
C LEU A 14 -7.00 7.32 1.03
N LEU A 15 -6.62 7.11 -0.23
CA LEU A 15 -7.09 5.97 -1.03
C LEU A 15 -6.16 4.77 -0.78
N ARG A 16 -6.75 3.59 -0.61
CA ARG A 16 -6.06 2.39 -0.10
C ARG A 16 -6.04 1.32 -1.15
N THR A 17 -4.86 1.00 -1.68
CA THR A 17 -4.63 -0.23 -2.45
C THR A 17 -3.19 -0.67 -2.18
N MET A 18 -2.97 -1.58 -1.22
CA MET A 18 -1.63 -2.05 -0.82
C MET A 18 -1.43 -3.55 -1.07
N PRO A 19 -0.73 -3.94 -2.14
CA PRO A 19 -0.34 -5.33 -2.38
C PRO A 19 0.84 -5.74 -1.49
N LEU A 20 0.74 -6.91 -0.86
CA LEU A 20 1.88 -7.61 -0.29
C LEU A 20 2.87 -7.88 -1.43
N CYS A 21 4.11 -7.44 -1.23
CA CYS A 21 5.30 -7.73 -2.04
C CYS A 21 5.60 -6.83 -3.25
N ALA A 22 4.94 -5.68 -3.38
CA ALA A 22 5.50 -4.53 -4.07
C ALA A 22 4.96 -3.24 -3.45
N GLN A 23 5.80 -2.57 -2.64
CA GLN A 23 5.63 -1.20 -2.15
C GLN A 23 4.41 -1.00 -1.23
N ASP A 24 4.65 -0.84 0.07
CA ASP A 24 3.67 -0.31 1.03
C ASP A 24 3.49 1.20 0.72
N ALA A 25 2.91 1.54 -0.42
CA ALA A 25 2.61 2.89 -0.87
C ALA A 25 1.30 3.49 -0.29
N VAL A 26 1.41 4.34 0.73
CA VAL A 26 0.21 5.05 1.22
C VAL A 26 -0.25 6.10 0.21
N ALA A 27 -1.48 5.99 -0.31
CA ALA A 27 -2.00 6.91 -1.34
C ALA A 27 -2.98 7.95 -0.79
N PHE A 28 -2.93 9.19 -1.30
CA PHE A 28 -3.70 10.33 -0.78
C PHE A 28 -4.39 11.14 -1.88
N ALA A 29 -5.54 11.74 -1.58
CA ALA A 29 -6.18 12.70 -2.47
C ALA A 29 -5.49 14.08 -2.38
N PRO A 30 -5.34 14.80 -3.50
CA PRO A 30 -4.72 16.13 -3.51
C PRO A 30 -5.54 17.12 -2.66
N ALA A 31 -4.82 18.05 -2.02
CA ALA A 31 -5.45 19.22 -1.40
C ALA A 31 -6.03 20.12 -2.50
N PRO A 32 -7.20 20.78 -2.28
CA PRO A 32 -7.74 21.68 -3.27
C PRO A 32 -6.92 22.98 -3.32
N SER A 33 -6.00 23.13 -4.27
CA SER A 33 -5.44 24.45 -4.63
C SER A 33 -5.01 24.55 -6.09
N ARG A 34 -5.29 25.74 -6.64
CA ARG A 34 -4.98 26.23 -7.99
C ARG A 34 -3.51 26.68 -7.99
N SER A 35 -2.73 26.18 -8.95
CA SER A 35 -1.28 26.43 -9.18
C SER A 35 -0.30 25.76 -8.19
N ARG A 36 0.72 25.11 -8.79
CA ARG A 36 1.87 24.34 -8.26
C ARG A 36 1.54 23.30 -7.16
N GLN A 37 1.80 22.02 -7.45
CA GLN A 37 1.54 20.91 -6.51
C GLN A 37 2.43 21.06 -5.26
N PRO A 38 1.86 21.21 -4.05
CA PRO A 38 2.63 21.28 -2.81
C PRO A 38 3.26 19.93 -2.48
N GLU A 39 4.43 19.96 -1.83
CA GLU A 39 5.18 18.78 -1.41
C GLU A 39 4.54 18.15 -0.15
N PRO A 40 4.14 16.87 -0.15
CA PRO A 40 3.51 16.25 1.01
C PRO A 40 4.53 15.79 2.06
N GLY A 41 4.36 16.18 3.32
CA GLY A 41 5.11 15.63 4.46
C GLY A 41 4.45 14.38 5.02
N PHE A 42 5.23 13.33 5.31
CA PHE A 42 4.71 12.01 5.68
C PHE A 42 5.31 11.44 6.99
N PRO A 43 4.67 11.60 8.15
CA PRO A 43 5.04 10.91 9.38
C PRO A 43 4.26 9.63 9.63
N ARG A 44 4.89 8.69 10.34
CA ARG A 44 4.26 7.48 10.86
C ARG A 44 4.49 7.31 12.36
N THR A 45 3.62 6.54 13.01
CA THR A 45 3.85 6.07 14.38
C THR A 45 3.46 4.60 14.51
N ARG A 46 4.25 3.84 15.29
CA ARG A 46 3.89 2.48 15.69
C ARG A 46 2.74 2.56 16.68
N TYR A 47 1.72 1.72 16.51
CA TYR A 47 0.59 1.71 17.42
C TYR A 47 1.02 1.38 18.85
N GLY A 48 0.60 2.20 19.81
CA GLY A 48 1.05 2.15 21.21
C GLY A 48 2.22 3.11 21.51
N SER A 49 2.82 3.74 20.49
CA SER A 49 3.79 4.83 20.66
C SER A 49 3.16 6.20 20.40
N THR A 50 3.53 7.19 21.21
CA THR A 50 3.13 8.59 21.02
C THR A 50 4.09 9.35 20.09
N ILE A 51 5.24 8.75 19.75
CA ILE A 51 6.30 9.40 18.98
C ILE A 51 6.07 9.19 17.48
N TRP A 52 5.85 10.28 16.77
CA TRP A 52 5.77 10.31 15.31
C TRP A 52 7.17 10.44 14.70
N LYS A 53 7.46 9.63 13.67
CA LYS A 53 8.70 9.68 12.89
C LYS A 53 8.42 10.16 11.48
N ASP A 54 9.11 11.22 11.07
CA ASP A 54 9.02 11.76 9.72
C ASP A 54 9.73 10.84 8.72
N ILE A 55 9.12 10.68 7.54
CA ILE A 55 9.66 9.92 6.42
C ILE A 55 10.12 10.92 5.36
N HIS A 56 11.38 11.32 5.45
CA HIS A 56 11.93 12.36 4.57
C HIS A 56 11.95 11.96 3.08
N SER A 57 12.05 10.67 2.76
CA SER A 57 11.98 10.18 1.38
C SER A 57 10.64 10.47 0.70
N CYS A 58 9.56 10.63 1.47
CA CYS A 58 8.24 10.96 0.95
C CYS A 58 8.00 12.46 0.74
N ARG A 59 8.90 13.33 1.24
CA ARG A 59 8.68 14.79 1.22
C ARG A 59 8.58 15.34 -0.20
N LYS A 60 9.38 14.79 -1.12
CA LYS A 60 9.45 15.21 -2.52
C LYS A 60 8.65 14.30 -3.45
N ALA A 61 7.69 13.54 -2.93
CA ALA A 61 6.88 12.67 -3.76
C ALA A 61 6.05 13.53 -4.72
N GLN A 62 6.44 13.57 -5.99
CA GLN A 62 5.66 14.17 -7.07
C GLN A 62 4.38 13.37 -7.36
N VAL A 63 4.29 12.17 -6.78
CA VAL A 63 3.19 11.22 -6.93
C VAL A 63 2.32 11.27 -5.67
N LEU A 64 1.01 11.05 -5.84
CA LEU A 64 0.01 10.98 -4.77
C LEU A 64 0.13 9.72 -3.87
N SER A 65 1.31 9.10 -3.82
CA SER A 65 1.61 7.94 -2.99
C SER A 65 3.07 7.94 -2.57
N CYS A 66 3.37 7.26 -1.45
CA CYS A 66 4.75 7.04 -1.02
C CYS A 66 4.95 5.65 -0.43
N ASP A 67 5.95 4.93 -0.93
CA ASP A 67 6.39 3.64 -0.41
C ASP A 67 7.02 3.79 0.98
N VAL A 68 6.42 3.12 1.96
CA VAL A 68 6.88 3.07 3.35
C VAL A 68 7.35 1.67 3.77
N THR A 69 7.59 0.73 2.86
CA THR A 69 7.98 -0.65 3.23
C THR A 69 9.22 -0.70 4.09
N LYS A 70 10.28 0.04 3.72
CA LYS A 70 11.53 0.12 4.50
C LYS A 70 11.34 0.58 5.94
N PHE A 71 10.21 1.20 6.21
CA PHE A 71 9.87 1.88 7.43
C PHE A 71 8.89 1.09 8.31
N THR A 72 8.29 0.04 7.74
CA THR A 72 7.29 -0.84 8.36
C THR A 72 7.65 -2.32 8.24
N LEU A 73 8.95 -2.66 8.14
CA LEU A 73 9.41 -4.04 7.97
C LEU A 73 8.95 -4.99 9.10
N ASP A 74 8.71 -4.46 10.29
CA ASP A 74 8.20 -5.21 11.44
C ASP A 74 6.66 -5.29 11.47
N LEU A 75 5.95 -4.90 10.41
CA LEU A 75 4.49 -4.83 10.36
C LEU A 75 3.84 -6.12 10.90
N TYR A 76 4.31 -7.27 10.43
CA TYR A 76 3.77 -8.60 10.76
C TYR A 76 4.00 -9.04 12.21
N ARG A 77 4.94 -8.39 12.91
CA ARG A 77 5.25 -8.64 14.34
C ARG A 77 4.83 -7.50 15.25
N SER A 78 4.28 -6.43 14.67
CA SER A 78 3.87 -5.23 15.38
C SER A 78 2.36 -5.21 15.63
N ARG A 79 1.90 -4.23 16.42
CA ARG A 79 0.46 -3.96 16.58
C ARG A 79 -0.10 -3.12 15.43
N GLY A 80 0.68 -2.85 14.39
CA GLY A 80 0.33 -1.99 13.26
C GLY A 80 0.77 -0.54 13.42
N TYR A 81 0.43 0.27 12.42
CA TYR A 81 0.89 1.64 12.25
C TYR A 81 -0.26 2.62 12.03
N ARG A 82 -0.04 3.89 12.38
CA ARG A 82 -0.81 5.01 11.83
C ARG A 82 0.12 5.86 10.99
N ALA A 83 -0.41 6.36 9.89
CA ALA A 83 0.28 7.33 9.04
C ALA A 83 -0.50 8.64 9.03
N ARG A 84 0.19 9.75 8.81
CA ARG A 84 -0.44 11.04 8.56
C ARG A 84 0.29 11.79 7.46
N VAL A 85 -0.42 12.69 6.80
CA VAL A 85 0.12 13.51 5.72
C VAL A 85 -0.27 14.96 5.90
N ARG A 86 0.56 15.88 5.43
CA ARG A 86 0.22 17.31 5.31
C ARG A 86 0.86 17.89 4.05
N ALA A 87 0.24 18.90 3.46
CA ALA A 87 0.87 19.69 2.42
C ALA A 87 1.93 20.62 3.03
N VAL A 88 3.04 20.77 2.32
CA VAL A 88 4.14 21.69 2.64
C VAL A 88 4.39 22.55 1.40
N ASP A 89 4.35 23.86 1.58
CA ASP A 89 4.73 24.84 0.56
C ASP A 89 5.66 25.88 1.20
N HIS A 90 6.94 25.79 0.89
CA HIS A 90 8.01 26.56 1.53
C HIS A 90 7.94 26.49 3.07
N ASN A 91 7.50 27.56 3.74
CA ASN A 91 7.35 27.63 5.20
C ASN A 91 5.89 27.53 5.67
N GLN A 92 4.95 27.26 4.75
CA GLN A 92 3.55 27.01 5.05
C GLN A 92 3.28 25.51 5.14
N TYR A 93 2.48 25.14 6.14
CA TYR A 93 2.13 23.75 6.42
C TYR A 93 0.62 23.64 6.59
N SER A 94 -0.02 22.67 5.93
CA SER A 94 -1.41 22.35 6.21
C SER A 94 -1.55 21.59 7.54
N ASN A 95 -2.79 21.47 8.01
CA ASN A 95 -3.12 20.52 9.08
C ASN A 95 -2.77 19.08 8.68
N TRP A 96 -2.48 18.26 9.68
CA TRP A 96 -2.28 16.82 9.51
C TRP A 96 -3.60 16.12 9.15
N THR A 97 -3.52 15.23 8.17
CA THR A 97 -4.57 14.26 7.82
C THR A 97 -4.06 12.87 8.16
N THR A 98 -4.66 12.22 9.16
CA THR A 98 -4.25 10.90 9.64
C THR A 98 -5.08 9.79 9.00
N THR A 99 -4.52 8.59 8.86
CA THR A 99 -5.27 7.39 8.52
C THR A 99 -6.44 7.19 9.49
N GLU A 100 -7.62 6.88 8.95
CA GLU A 100 -8.82 6.64 9.75
C GLU A 100 -8.63 5.41 10.65
N THR A 101 -8.18 4.31 10.06
CA THR A 101 -7.87 3.06 10.77
C THR A 101 -6.36 2.88 10.95
N ARG A 102 -6.03 1.85 11.72
CA ARG A 102 -4.67 1.36 11.93
C ARG A 102 -4.31 0.39 10.82
N PHE A 103 -3.16 0.59 10.20
CA PHE A 103 -2.60 -0.32 9.21
C PHE A 103 -2.02 -1.55 9.92
N THR A 104 -2.61 -2.72 9.68
CA THR A 104 -2.21 -4.03 10.22
C THR A 104 -2.05 -5.03 9.08
N VAL A 105 -1.63 -6.25 9.40
CA VAL A 105 -1.58 -7.37 8.44
C VAL A 105 -2.91 -7.62 7.73
N ASP A 106 -4.04 -7.29 8.37
CA ASP A 106 -5.38 -7.48 7.82
C ASP A 106 -5.69 -6.56 6.63
N GLU A 107 -4.99 -5.43 6.53
CA GLU A 107 -5.17 -4.47 5.44
C GLU A 107 -4.26 -4.77 4.24
N VAL A 108 -3.45 -5.84 4.32
CA VAL A 108 -2.50 -6.18 3.27
C VAL A 108 -3.11 -7.17 2.28
N ILE A 109 -3.02 -6.86 0.99
CA ILE A 109 -3.62 -7.68 -0.07
C ILE A 109 -2.67 -8.83 -0.43
N LEU A 110 -3.10 -10.07 -0.22
CA LEU A 110 -2.32 -11.27 -0.56
C LEU A 110 -2.14 -11.42 -2.07
N THR A 111 -0.92 -11.70 -2.50
CA THR A 111 -0.54 -11.93 -3.90
C THR A 111 0.20 -13.25 -4.06
N VAL A 112 0.31 -13.73 -5.30
CA VAL A 112 1.20 -14.83 -5.67
C VAL A 112 2.39 -14.25 -6.44
N GLY A 113 3.58 -14.80 -6.25
CA GLY A 113 4.77 -14.33 -6.95
C GLY A 113 4.75 -14.74 -8.41
N SER A 114 4.61 -16.04 -8.66
CA SER A 114 4.48 -16.60 -10.00
C SER A 114 3.82 -17.97 -9.96
N VAL A 115 3.46 -18.48 -11.13
CA VAL A 115 2.97 -19.85 -11.31
C VAL A 115 3.76 -20.48 -12.45
N THR A 116 4.32 -21.66 -12.21
CA THR A 116 4.92 -22.50 -13.27
C THR A 116 3.97 -23.64 -13.60
N LEU A 117 3.85 -23.94 -14.90
CA LEU A 117 2.98 -25.00 -15.41
C LEU A 117 3.81 -26.00 -16.20
N GLU A 118 3.61 -27.28 -15.95
CA GLU A 118 4.32 -28.38 -16.60
C GLU A 118 3.32 -29.43 -17.08
N VAL A 119 3.53 -29.98 -18.28
CA VAL A 119 2.70 -31.05 -18.83
C VAL A 119 3.44 -32.37 -18.70
N ILE A 120 2.91 -33.28 -17.90
CA ILE A 120 3.50 -34.60 -17.67
C ILE A 120 2.40 -35.64 -17.83
N ASN A 121 2.58 -36.58 -18.76
CA ASN A 121 1.66 -37.68 -19.04
C ASN A 121 0.19 -37.22 -19.26
N GLY A 122 -0.01 -36.10 -19.96
CA GLY A 122 -1.34 -35.55 -20.25
C GLY A 122 -2.01 -34.79 -19.09
N TYR A 123 -1.33 -34.66 -17.94
CA TYR A 123 -1.75 -33.81 -16.83
C TYR A 123 -0.99 -32.49 -16.83
N VAL A 124 -1.66 -31.41 -16.43
CA VAL A 124 -1.02 -30.11 -16.18
C VAL A 124 -0.75 -29.97 -14.69
N PHE A 125 0.53 -29.99 -14.31
CA PHE A 125 1.00 -29.73 -12.96
C PHE A 125 1.28 -28.23 -12.81
N GLY A 126 0.72 -27.62 -11.76
CA GLY A 126 0.94 -26.21 -11.46
C GLY A 126 1.64 -26.03 -10.12
N THR A 127 2.74 -25.28 -10.11
CA THR A 127 3.44 -24.87 -8.89
C THR A 127 3.22 -23.39 -8.66
N ILE A 128 2.63 -23.04 -7.51
CA ILE A 128 2.45 -21.66 -7.09
C ILE A 128 3.68 -21.25 -6.28
N HIS A 129 4.38 -20.23 -6.73
CA HIS A 129 5.52 -19.64 -6.04
C HIS A 129 5.05 -18.47 -5.18
N PRO A 130 5.21 -18.53 -3.85
CA PRO A 130 4.87 -17.42 -2.96
C PRO A 130 5.68 -16.18 -3.30
N PRO A 131 5.17 -14.98 -3.00
CA PRO A 131 5.86 -13.76 -3.36
C PRO A 131 7.15 -13.60 -2.54
N ARG A 132 8.22 -13.16 -3.21
CA ARG A 132 9.57 -12.98 -2.63
C ARG A 132 10.05 -11.53 -2.90
N PRO A 133 9.65 -10.55 -2.08
CA PRO A 133 10.08 -9.16 -2.31
C PRO A 133 11.55 -8.97 -1.95
N GLN A 134 12.17 -7.92 -2.48
CA GLN A 134 13.61 -7.66 -2.34
C GLN A 134 14.04 -7.40 -0.89
N ILE A 135 13.14 -6.88 -0.05
CA ILE A 135 13.41 -6.54 1.34
C ILE A 135 12.43 -7.30 2.22
N VAL A 136 12.92 -8.38 2.83
CA VAL A 136 12.19 -9.21 3.80
C VAL A 136 13.12 -9.50 4.98
N PRO A 137 12.74 -9.16 6.22
CA PRO A 137 13.47 -9.60 7.40
C PRO A 137 13.50 -11.13 7.50
N ALA A 138 14.59 -11.69 8.02
CA ALA A 138 14.68 -13.13 8.24
C ALA A 138 13.53 -13.63 9.15
N GLY A 139 12.84 -14.69 8.72
CA GLY A 139 11.68 -15.24 9.42
C GLY A 139 10.37 -14.50 9.14
N ASP A 140 10.35 -13.51 8.25
CA ASP A 140 9.14 -12.86 7.74
C ASP A 140 8.86 -13.27 6.28
N GLU A 141 9.33 -14.45 5.86
CA GLU A 141 8.91 -15.04 4.59
C GLU A 141 7.41 -15.32 4.58
N TYR A 142 6.81 -15.34 3.39
CA TYR A 142 5.35 -15.49 3.22
C TYR A 142 4.79 -16.70 3.99
N GLU A 143 5.49 -17.83 3.94
CA GLU A 143 5.11 -19.07 4.60
C GLU A 143 5.29 -19.01 6.13
N GLN A 144 6.20 -18.18 6.64
CA GLN A 144 6.42 -17.97 8.08
C GLN A 144 5.38 -17.01 8.69
N ILE A 145 4.93 -16.02 7.91
CA ILE A 145 3.85 -15.12 8.31
C ILE A 145 2.50 -15.85 8.24
N PHE A 146 2.20 -16.48 7.09
CA PHE A 146 0.92 -17.14 6.84
C PHE A 146 1.07 -18.66 6.93
N GLN A 147 1.39 -19.16 8.12
CA GLN A 147 1.76 -20.57 8.35
C GLN A 147 0.66 -21.56 7.98
N ASN A 148 -0.59 -21.19 8.27
CA ASN A 148 -1.73 -22.09 8.19
C ASN A 148 -2.79 -21.58 7.20
N PHE A 149 -3.64 -22.49 6.73
CA PHE A 149 -4.86 -22.19 5.97
C PHE A 149 -4.66 -21.38 4.68
N ARG A 150 -3.48 -21.44 4.07
CA ARG A 150 -3.23 -20.86 2.73
C ARG A 150 -4.15 -21.54 1.70
N LYS A 151 -5.02 -20.77 1.07
CA LYS A 151 -5.95 -21.23 0.03
C LYS A 151 -5.76 -20.40 -1.22
N TYR A 152 -5.92 -21.03 -2.37
CA TYR A 152 -5.75 -20.40 -3.67
C TYR A 152 -7.02 -20.61 -4.50
N LYS A 153 -7.45 -19.54 -5.18
CA LYS A 153 -8.50 -19.63 -6.20
C LYS A 153 -7.85 -19.70 -7.57
N ILE A 154 -8.01 -20.83 -8.25
CA ILE A 154 -7.43 -21.06 -9.58
C ILE A 154 -8.51 -20.84 -10.64
N SER A 155 -8.17 -20.10 -11.69
CA SER A 155 -9.05 -19.90 -12.86
C SER A 155 -8.32 -20.39 -14.10
N ILE A 156 -8.91 -21.35 -14.81
CA ILE A 156 -8.32 -21.97 -16.01
C ILE A 156 -9.13 -21.51 -17.22
N ARG A 157 -8.43 -21.00 -18.23
CA ARG A 157 -9.03 -20.60 -19.51
C ARG A 157 -8.39 -21.42 -20.63
N LYS A 158 -9.21 -22.12 -21.41
CA LYS A 158 -8.79 -22.70 -22.68
C LYS A 158 -8.77 -21.60 -23.74
N PHE A 159 -7.79 -21.62 -24.61
CA PHE A 159 -7.76 -20.77 -25.81
C PHE A 159 -7.44 -21.65 -27.03
N GLN A 160 -8.01 -21.27 -28.17
CA GLN A 160 -7.63 -21.79 -29.48
C GLN A 160 -6.99 -20.62 -30.23
N GLU A 161 -5.83 -20.85 -30.83
CA GLU A 161 -5.19 -19.87 -31.71
C GLU A 161 -5.92 -19.94 -33.07
N GLU A 162 -6.53 -18.84 -33.50
CA GLU A 162 -7.03 -18.74 -34.88
C GLU A 162 -5.82 -18.80 -35.81
N LYS A 163 -5.76 -19.84 -36.65
CA LYS A 163 -4.80 -19.89 -37.75
C LYS A 163 -5.18 -18.80 -38.75
N VAL A 164 -4.41 -17.71 -38.75
CA VAL A 164 -4.40 -16.70 -39.83
C VAL A 164 -3.77 -17.29 -41.07
#